data_AF-M9LHM0-F1
#
_entry.id   AF-M9LHM0-F1
#
_cell.length_a   1.000
_cell.length_b   1.000
_cell.length_c   1.000
_cell.angle_alpha   90.00
_cell.angle_beta   90.00
_cell.angle_gamma   90.00
#
_symmetry.space_group_name_H-M   'P 1'
#
loop_
_entity.id
_entity.type
_entity.pdbx_description
1 polymer ?
#
loop_
_entity_poly.entity_id
_entity_poly.type
_entity_poly.pdbx_seq_one_letter_code
_entity_poly.pdbx_strand_id
1 'polypeptide(L)'
;MKEQLLRSLFLHERQHLLHRDKVAQSCPKQKCKQALEEWFHFALIQTESTRKAKLEALGMDEPTFAALIQTTRELAWDKSCLPAIQEYHAEWLLVFEEALQMNRQKPIEKEARRSIELLARPFLLWAQSRMQNMLMGLDGQEKYIDHARLIASVMPYLSSQLCNIAGRSFVLELHIAKTMQELKGDTPEQRFTD
;
A
#
# COMPACT_ATOMS: atom_id res chain seq x y z
N MET A 1 1.14 -4.45 -13.73
CA MET A 1 1.53 -4.33 -12.30
C MET A 1 1.24 -2.94 -11.75
N LYS A 2 1.78 -1.86 -12.34
CA LYS A 2 1.51 -0.46 -11.92
C LYS A 2 0.02 -0.15 -11.74
N GLU A 3 -0.82 -0.44 -12.74
CA GLU A 3 -2.27 -0.23 -12.67
C GLU A 3 -2.93 -0.92 -11.46
N GLN A 4 -2.51 -2.17 -11.18
CA GLN A 4 -3.03 -2.94 -10.05
C GLN A 4 -2.62 -2.32 -8.70
N LEU A 5 -1.39 -1.81 -8.60
CA LEU A 5 -0.88 -1.15 -7.41
C LEU A 5 -1.59 0.19 -7.18
N LEU A 6 -1.81 0.97 -8.23
CA LEU A 6 -2.49 2.26 -8.14
C LEU A 6 -3.96 2.15 -7.71
N ARG A 7 -4.58 0.96 -7.72
CA ARG A 7 -5.90 0.77 -7.07
C ARG A 7 -5.86 1.10 -5.58
N SER A 8 -4.70 1.06 -4.93
CA SER A 8 -4.52 1.46 -3.53
C SER A 8 -4.58 2.97 -3.29
N LEU A 9 -4.64 3.79 -4.36
CA LEU A 9 -4.76 5.24 -4.22
C LEU A 9 -6.01 5.63 -3.42
N PHE A 10 -5.82 6.54 -2.49
CA PHE A 10 -6.88 7.18 -1.74
C PHE A 10 -7.78 8.01 -2.65
N LEU A 11 -9.02 8.27 -2.23
CA LEU A 11 -9.98 9.04 -3.03
C LEU A 11 -9.48 10.44 -3.39
N HIS A 12 -8.73 11.10 -2.51
CA HIS A 12 -8.16 12.43 -2.79
C HIS A 12 -7.04 12.36 -3.85
N GLU A 13 -6.20 11.32 -3.83
CA GLU A 13 -5.18 11.10 -4.88
C GLU A 13 -5.85 10.81 -6.22
N ARG A 14 -6.91 9.99 -6.22
CA ARG A 14 -7.71 9.71 -7.42
C ARG A 14 -8.36 10.98 -7.97
N GLN A 15 -8.87 11.84 -7.09
CA GLN A 15 -9.46 13.12 -7.48
C GLN A 15 -8.42 14.05 -8.14
N HIS A 16 -7.22 14.13 -7.56
CA HIS A 16 -6.12 14.89 -8.13
C HIS A 16 -5.70 14.35 -9.50
N LEU A 17 -5.54 13.02 -9.60
CA LEU A 17 -5.14 12.36 -10.83
C LEU A 17 -6.14 12.53 -11.97
N LEU A 18 -7.41 12.27 -11.71
CA LEU A 18 -8.38 12.08 -12.78
C LEU A 18 -9.07 13.38 -13.22
N HIS A 19 -8.80 14.49 -12.54
CA HIS A 19 -9.40 15.83 -12.72
C HIS A 19 -10.94 15.83 -12.74
N ARG A 20 -11.57 16.63 -11.86
CA ARG A 20 -13.04 16.65 -11.59
C ARG A 20 -13.92 16.51 -12.84
N ASP A 21 -13.60 17.24 -13.91
CA ASP A 21 -14.51 17.38 -15.07
C ASP A 21 -14.58 16.14 -15.97
N LYS A 22 -13.56 15.29 -16.01
CA LYS A 22 -13.56 14.09 -16.87
C LYS A 22 -14.19 12.86 -16.18
N VAL A 23 -14.13 12.79 -14.85
CA VAL A 23 -14.68 11.65 -14.07
C VAL A 23 -16.15 11.84 -13.77
N ALA A 24 -16.57 13.08 -13.44
CA ALA A 24 -17.98 13.37 -13.16
C ALA A 24 -18.88 13.15 -14.38
N GLN A 25 -18.32 13.28 -15.60
CA GLN A 25 -19.04 13.07 -16.86
C GLN A 25 -19.13 11.59 -17.28
N SER A 26 -18.24 10.72 -16.78
CA SER A 26 -18.15 9.32 -17.23
C SER A 26 -19.09 8.36 -16.50
N CYS A 27 -19.69 8.79 -15.37
CA CYS A 27 -20.59 7.95 -14.59
C CYS A 27 -22.07 8.27 -14.87
N PRO A 28 -22.86 7.33 -15.43
CA PRO A 28 -24.31 7.50 -15.55
C PRO A 28 -24.94 7.72 -14.17
N LYS A 29 -25.80 8.74 -14.03
CA LYS A 29 -26.43 9.15 -12.75
C LYS A 29 -26.99 7.98 -11.94
N GLN A 30 -27.65 7.03 -12.61
CA GLN A 30 -28.23 5.86 -11.97
C GLN A 30 -27.17 4.93 -11.35
N LYS A 31 -26.05 4.70 -12.05
CA LYS A 31 -24.94 3.87 -11.55
C LYS A 31 -24.25 4.54 -10.37
N CYS A 32 -24.03 5.84 -10.44
CA CYS A 32 -23.43 6.62 -9.36
C CYS A 32 -24.28 6.57 -8.07
N LYS A 33 -25.61 6.71 -8.19
CA LYS A 33 -26.51 6.61 -7.03
C LYS A 33 -26.46 5.22 -6.39
N GLN A 34 -26.51 4.16 -7.18
CA GLN A 34 -26.43 2.79 -6.67
C GLN A 34 -25.09 2.53 -5.96
N ALA A 35 -23.98 2.94 -6.58
CA ALA A 35 -22.64 2.80 -6.01
C ALA A 35 -22.49 3.48 -4.65
N LEU A 36 -23.07 4.68 -4.53
CA LEU A 36 -22.99 5.48 -3.33
C LEU A 36 -23.79 4.84 -2.18
N GLU A 37 -25.00 4.36 -2.47
CA GLU A 37 -25.83 3.64 -1.50
C GLU A 37 -25.16 2.33 -1.05
N GLU A 38 -24.61 1.54 -1.98
CA GLU A 38 -23.87 0.32 -1.67
C GLU A 38 -22.66 0.60 -0.79
N TRP A 39 -21.89 1.65 -1.11
CA TRP A 39 -20.71 2.03 -0.33
C TRP A 39 -21.07 2.49 1.08
N PHE A 40 -22.07 3.36 1.24
CA PHE A 40 -22.50 3.83 2.56
C PHE A 40 -23.14 2.73 3.39
N HIS A 41 -23.90 1.81 2.76
CA HIS A 41 -24.43 0.63 3.43
C HIS A 41 -23.30 -0.26 3.96
N PHE A 42 -22.31 -0.57 3.12
CA PHE A 42 -21.14 -1.35 3.52
C PHE A 42 -20.31 -0.67 4.62
N ALA A 43 -20.15 0.66 4.54
CA ALA A 43 -19.46 1.46 5.55
C ALA A 43 -20.28 1.66 6.84
N LEU A 44 -21.49 1.10 6.91
CA LEU A 44 -22.42 1.22 8.05
C LEU A 44 -22.80 2.68 8.37
N ILE A 45 -22.82 3.55 7.37
CA ILE A 45 -23.19 4.96 7.49
C ILE A 45 -24.64 5.12 7.03
N GLN A 46 -25.56 5.14 8.00
CA GLN A 46 -27.00 5.06 7.72
C GLN A 46 -27.74 6.41 7.79
N THR A 47 -27.17 7.43 8.43
CA THR A 47 -27.84 8.73 8.60
C THR A 47 -27.36 9.75 7.59
N GLU A 48 -28.25 10.63 7.16
CA GLU A 48 -27.89 11.73 6.26
C GLU A 48 -26.84 12.66 6.88
N SER A 49 -26.92 12.90 8.19
CA SER A 49 -25.96 13.74 8.91
C SER A 49 -24.53 13.18 8.86
N THR A 50 -24.37 11.86 9.01
CA THR A 50 -23.07 11.21 8.97
C THR A 50 -22.53 11.07 7.55
N ARG A 51 -23.41 10.88 6.56
CA ARG A 51 -23.04 10.94 5.13
C ARG A 51 -22.48 12.31 4.77
N LYS A 52 -23.18 13.38 5.15
CA LYS A 52 -22.76 14.76 4.91
C LYS A 52 -21.42 15.07 5.59
N ALA A 53 -21.27 14.72 6.87
CA ALA A 53 -20.02 14.92 7.60
C ALA A 53 -18.83 14.17 6.95
N LYS A 54 -19.07 12.97 6.42
CA LYS A 54 -18.04 12.20 5.70
C LYS A 54 -17.60 12.88 4.41
N LEU A 55 -18.55 13.37 3.62
CA LEU A 55 -18.27 14.09 2.38
C LEU A 55 -17.55 15.42 2.65
N GLU A 56 -17.97 16.16 3.68
CA GLU A 56 -17.33 17.39 4.14
C GLU A 56 -15.88 17.15 4.59
N ALA A 57 -15.63 16.10 5.39
CA ALA A 57 -14.28 15.75 5.83
C ALA A 57 -13.34 15.38 4.67
N LEU A 58 -13.90 14.93 3.54
CA LEU A 58 -13.16 14.62 2.32
C LEU A 58 -13.07 15.82 1.35
N GLY A 59 -13.78 16.92 1.61
CA GLY A 59 -13.87 18.06 0.69
C GLY A 59 -14.53 17.71 -0.65
N MET A 60 -15.42 16.72 -0.66
CA MET A 60 -16.06 16.19 -1.87
C MET A 60 -17.57 16.39 -1.83
N ASP A 61 -18.17 16.64 -3.00
CA ASP A 61 -19.61 16.51 -3.17
C ASP A 61 -19.98 15.06 -3.51
N GLU A 62 -21.26 14.74 -3.37
CA GLU A 62 -21.80 13.41 -3.64
C GLU A 62 -21.52 12.92 -5.08
N PRO A 63 -21.68 13.75 -6.15
CA PRO A 63 -21.34 13.34 -7.51
C PRO A 63 -19.86 12.99 -7.69
N THR A 64 -18.95 13.79 -7.15
CA THR A 64 -17.50 13.54 -7.23
C THR A 64 -17.15 12.26 -6.50
N PHE A 65 -17.67 12.07 -5.28
CA PHE A 65 -17.42 10.87 -4.49
C PHE A 65 -17.92 9.61 -5.22
N ALA A 66 -19.17 9.62 -5.71
CA ALA A 66 -19.76 8.51 -6.44
C ALA A 66 -18.96 8.14 -7.70
N ALA A 67 -18.50 9.15 -8.43
CA ALA A 67 -17.71 8.92 -9.64
C ALA A 67 -16.35 8.29 -9.31
N LEU A 68 -15.67 8.75 -8.25
CA LEU A 68 -14.35 8.25 -7.83
C LEU A 68 -14.35 6.82 -7.26
N ILE A 69 -15.41 6.42 -6.55
CA ILE A 69 -15.51 5.02 -6.09
C ILE A 69 -15.81 4.07 -7.27
N GLN A 70 -16.47 4.55 -8.33
CA GLN A 70 -16.79 3.77 -9.53
C GLN A 70 -15.63 3.65 -10.52
N THR A 71 -14.55 4.42 -10.37
CA THR A 71 -13.36 4.29 -11.24
C THR A 71 -12.72 2.91 -11.12
N THR A 72 -13.02 2.16 -10.05
CA THR A 72 -12.58 0.80 -9.84
C THR A 72 -13.77 -0.11 -9.58
N ARG A 73 -13.99 -1.13 -10.42
CA ARG A 73 -15.05 -2.14 -10.25
C ARG A 73 -14.50 -3.52 -10.56
N GLU A 74 -14.95 -4.54 -9.82
CA GLU A 74 -14.50 -5.93 -10.03
C GLU A 74 -12.97 -6.07 -10.06
N LEU A 75 -12.30 -5.31 -9.18
CA LEU A 75 -10.83 -5.28 -9.08
C LEU A 75 -10.13 -4.73 -10.35
N ALA A 76 -10.81 -4.02 -11.24
CA ALA A 76 -10.22 -3.39 -12.42
C ALA A 76 -10.51 -1.89 -12.47
N TRP A 77 -9.59 -1.12 -13.08
CA TRP A 77 -9.84 0.27 -13.43
C TRP A 77 -10.81 0.37 -14.60
N ASP A 78 -11.66 1.39 -14.59
CA ASP A 78 -12.43 1.75 -15.77
C ASP A 78 -11.47 2.14 -16.91
N LYS A 79 -11.77 1.66 -18.13
CA LYS A 79 -10.92 1.87 -19.31
C LYS A 79 -10.68 3.35 -19.62
N SER A 80 -11.65 4.22 -19.32
CA SER A 80 -11.53 5.67 -19.49
C SER A 80 -10.45 6.31 -18.62
N CYS A 81 -10.10 5.67 -17.50
CA CYS A 81 -9.11 6.17 -16.54
C CYS A 81 -7.69 5.68 -16.84
N LEU A 82 -7.54 4.61 -17.65
CA LEU A 82 -6.25 3.96 -17.88
C LEU A 82 -5.14 4.89 -18.39
N PRO A 83 -5.38 5.82 -19.35
CA PRO A 83 -4.32 6.71 -19.81
C PRO A 83 -3.72 7.56 -18.68
N ALA A 84 -4.57 8.16 -17.84
CA ALA A 84 -4.12 8.94 -16.69
C ALA A 84 -3.35 8.06 -15.68
N ILE A 85 -3.83 6.85 -15.41
CA ILE A 85 -3.18 5.89 -14.50
C ILE A 85 -1.79 5.47 -15.01
N GLN A 86 -1.64 5.29 -16.31
CA GLN A 86 -0.37 4.90 -16.93
C GLN A 86 0.67 6.03 -16.83
N GLU A 87 0.24 7.28 -16.96
CA GLU A 87 1.10 8.46 -16.84
C GLU A 87 1.35 8.90 -15.38
N TYR A 88 0.54 8.44 -14.43
CA TYR A 88 0.67 8.86 -13.03
C TYR A 88 1.95 8.35 -12.37
N HIS A 89 2.68 9.24 -11.71
CA HIS A 89 3.88 8.89 -10.95
C HIS A 89 3.67 9.19 -9.47
N ALA A 90 3.39 8.13 -8.69
CA ALA A 90 3.31 8.23 -7.24
C ALA A 90 4.70 8.08 -6.62
N GLU A 91 5.09 9.00 -5.73
CA GLU A 91 6.39 8.93 -5.04
C GLU A 91 6.57 7.64 -4.26
N TRP A 92 5.52 7.18 -3.57
CA TRP A 92 5.55 5.92 -2.83
C TRP A 92 5.79 4.70 -3.73
N LEU A 93 5.37 4.76 -5.00
CA LEU A 93 5.56 3.67 -5.94
C LEU A 93 7.03 3.57 -6.36
N LEU A 94 7.73 4.69 -6.49
CA LEU A 94 9.18 4.69 -6.73
C LEU A 94 9.92 4.03 -5.58
N VAL A 95 9.60 4.41 -4.34
CA VAL A 95 10.17 3.78 -3.13
C VAL A 95 9.90 2.27 -3.12
N PHE A 96 8.67 1.86 -3.45
CA PHE A 96 8.28 0.46 -3.53
C PHE A 96 9.11 -0.32 -4.58
N GLU A 97 9.22 0.23 -5.79
CA GLU A 97 9.97 -0.40 -6.89
C GLU A 97 11.46 -0.50 -6.56
N GLU A 98 12.06 0.56 -6.02
CA GLU A 98 13.45 0.57 -5.57
C GLU A 98 13.69 -0.48 -4.46
N ALA A 99 12.83 -0.52 -3.45
CA ALA A 99 12.93 -1.46 -2.34
C ALA A 99 12.87 -2.92 -2.84
N LEU A 100 11.91 -3.24 -3.72
CA LEU A 100 11.81 -4.57 -4.32
C LEU A 100 13.03 -4.91 -5.16
N GLN A 101 13.55 -3.94 -5.92
CA GLN A 101 14.74 -4.16 -6.73
C GLN A 101 15.98 -4.43 -5.87
N MET A 102 16.19 -3.67 -4.80
CA MET A 102 17.27 -3.91 -3.82
C MET A 102 17.15 -5.30 -3.19
N ASN A 103 15.93 -5.74 -2.86
CA ASN A 103 15.69 -7.06 -2.29
C ASN A 103 16.10 -8.19 -3.24
N ARG A 104 15.82 -8.05 -4.55
CA ARG A 104 16.20 -9.05 -5.57
C ARG A 104 17.72 -9.15 -5.75
N GLN A 105 18.43 -8.04 -5.61
CA GLN A 105 19.89 -7.98 -5.77
C GLN A 105 20.64 -8.59 -4.58
N LYS A 106 20.02 -8.65 -3.40
CA LYS A 106 20.62 -9.23 -2.20
C LYS A 106 19.93 -10.55 -1.87
N PRO A 107 20.49 -11.72 -2.22
CA PRO A 107 19.89 -13.01 -1.89
C PRO A 107 19.75 -13.20 -0.38
N ILE A 108 18.76 -14.00 0.03
CA ILE A 108 18.63 -14.45 1.41
C ILE A 108 19.63 -15.59 1.60
N GLU A 109 20.43 -15.53 2.67
CA GLU A 109 21.36 -16.59 3.02
C GLU A 109 20.58 -17.88 3.31
N LYS A 110 21.08 -19.02 2.82
CA LYS A 110 20.37 -20.31 2.92
C LYS A 110 20.07 -20.73 4.37
N GLU A 111 20.92 -20.33 5.30
CA GLU A 111 20.83 -20.67 6.73
C GLU A 111 20.14 -19.58 7.55
N ALA A 112 19.75 -18.46 6.93
CA ALA A 112 19.06 -17.40 7.65
C ALA A 112 17.70 -17.88 8.16
N ARG A 113 17.45 -17.66 9.45
CA ARG A 113 16.17 -17.96 10.07
C ARG A 113 15.07 -17.19 9.34
N ARG A 114 14.07 -17.92 8.82
CA ARG A 114 12.91 -17.31 8.18
C ARG A 114 11.96 -16.80 9.26
N SER A 115 11.79 -15.49 9.33
CA SER A 115 10.88 -14.80 10.23
C SER A 115 9.96 -13.88 9.44
N ILE A 116 8.93 -13.34 10.11
CA ILE A 116 8.02 -12.34 9.52
C ILE A 116 8.76 -11.09 9.00
N GLU A 117 9.96 -10.82 9.51
CA GLU A 117 10.80 -9.71 9.10
C GLU A 117 11.22 -9.82 7.63
N LEU A 118 11.20 -11.04 7.06
CA LEU A 118 11.44 -11.24 5.62
C LEU A 118 10.42 -10.50 4.74
N LEU A 119 9.18 -10.30 5.24
CA LEU A 119 8.16 -9.53 4.51
C LEU A 119 8.51 -8.04 4.45
N ALA A 120 9.14 -7.53 5.50
CA ALA A 120 9.57 -6.14 5.58
C ALA A 120 10.96 -5.91 4.95
N ARG A 121 11.72 -6.99 4.67
CA ARG A 121 13.10 -6.93 4.19
C ARG A 121 13.35 -5.95 3.03
N PRO A 122 12.52 -5.89 1.96
CA PRO A 122 12.74 -4.91 0.89
C PRO A 122 12.84 -3.47 1.41
N PHE A 123 11.91 -3.10 2.28
CA PHE A 123 11.84 -1.75 2.84
C PHE A 123 12.93 -1.50 3.87
N LEU A 124 13.35 -2.52 4.63
CA LEU A 124 14.47 -2.42 5.57
C LEU A 124 15.79 -2.20 4.86
N LEU A 125 16.04 -2.92 3.76
CA LEU A 125 17.23 -2.73 2.93
C LEU A 125 17.27 -1.32 2.33
N TRP A 126 16.13 -0.86 1.81
CA TRP A 126 15.99 0.48 1.25
C TRP A 126 16.22 1.56 2.31
N ALA A 127 15.57 1.44 3.47
CA ALA A 127 15.69 2.41 4.56
C ALA A 127 17.12 2.49 5.10
N GLN A 128 17.79 1.34 5.28
CA GLN A 128 19.19 1.29 5.69
C GLN A 128 20.08 2.02 4.68
N SER A 129 19.94 1.70 3.38
CA SER A 129 20.72 2.36 2.33
C SER A 129 20.45 3.87 2.29
N ARG A 130 19.20 4.30 2.47
CA ARG A 130 18.87 5.72 2.52
C ARG A 130 19.45 6.44 3.72
N MET A 131 19.40 5.84 4.91
CA MET A 131 20.04 6.41 6.09
C MET A 131 21.55 6.51 5.94
N GLN A 132 22.22 5.48 5.40
CA GLN A 132 23.67 5.53 5.13
C GLN A 132 24.03 6.69 4.20
N ASN A 133 23.33 6.82 3.08
CA ASN A 133 23.58 7.88 2.11
C ASN A 133 23.31 9.28 2.69
N MET A 134 22.24 9.43 3.48
CA MET A 134 21.91 10.69 4.15
C MET A 134 22.99 11.08 5.18
N LEU A 135 23.39 10.13 6.02
CA LEU A 135 24.40 10.36 7.05
C LEU A 135 25.77 10.66 6.46
N MET A 136 26.19 9.94 5.42
CA MET A 136 27.40 10.27 4.65
C MET A 136 27.35 11.67 4.04
N GLY A 137 26.17 12.14 3.60
CA GLY A 137 26.01 13.50 3.08
C GLY A 137 26.11 14.58 4.17
N LEU A 138 25.75 14.26 5.41
CA LEU A 138 25.78 15.17 6.55
C LEU A 138 27.15 15.20 7.26
N ASP A 139 27.75 14.02 7.47
CA ASP A 139 29.01 13.83 8.20
C ASP A 139 29.85 12.71 7.55
N GLY A 140 30.26 12.92 6.29
CA GLY A 140 30.97 11.88 5.52
C GLY A 140 32.31 11.39 6.10
N GLN A 141 32.83 12.04 7.14
CA GLN A 141 34.03 11.60 7.87
C GLN A 141 33.73 10.99 9.25
N GLU A 142 32.45 10.81 9.62
CA GLU A 142 32.02 10.28 10.92
C GLU A 142 32.66 11.01 12.12
N LYS A 143 32.81 12.33 12.00
CA LYS A 143 33.45 13.16 13.04
C LYS A 143 32.55 13.41 14.23
N TYR A 144 31.24 13.45 14.00
CA TYR A 144 30.22 13.84 14.97
C TYR A 144 29.18 12.74 15.18
N ILE A 145 28.89 11.96 14.14
CA ILE A 145 27.85 10.93 14.16
C ILE A 145 28.48 9.56 13.94
N ASP A 146 28.31 8.67 14.91
CA ASP A 146 28.55 7.23 14.72
C ASP A 146 27.41 6.65 13.87
N HIS A 147 27.62 6.59 12.56
CA HIS A 147 26.62 6.16 11.60
C HIS A 147 26.12 4.74 11.87
N ALA A 148 27.05 3.82 12.12
CA ALA A 148 26.74 2.41 12.34
C ALA A 148 25.86 2.24 13.58
N ARG A 149 26.23 2.89 14.69
CA ARG A 149 25.45 2.83 15.93
C ARG A 149 24.08 3.48 15.79
N LEU A 150 23.99 4.63 15.11
CA LEU A 150 22.71 5.30 14.89
C LEU A 150 21.76 4.41 14.06
N ILE A 151 22.24 3.88 12.93
CA ILE A 151 21.45 2.98 12.08
C ILE A 151 21.03 1.74 12.87
N ALA A 152 21.96 1.10 13.59
CA ALA A 152 21.68 -0.07 14.41
C ALA A 152 20.65 0.20 15.52
N SER A 153 20.57 1.45 16.02
CA SER A 153 19.56 1.85 17.00
C SER A 153 18.17 2.05 16.41
N VAL A 154 18.06 2.47 15.14
CA VAL A 154 16.78 2.80 14.49
C VAL A 154 16.15 1.59 13.79
N MET A 155 16.97 0.78 13.11
CA MET A 155 16.50 -0.32 12.27
C MET A 155 15.61 -1.34 12.99
N PRO A 156 15.88 -1.76 14.25
CA PRO A 156 15.02 -2.69 14.96
C PRO A 156 13.60 -2.15 15.18
N TYR A 157 13.47 -0.86 15.51
CA TYR A 157 12.16 -0.23 15.69
C TYR A 157 11.38 -0.16 14.38
N LEU A 158 12.05 0.21 13.27
CA LEU A 158 11.42 0.22 11.95
C LEU A 158 10.94 -1.18 11.55
N SER A 159 11.78 -2.20 11.76
CA SER A 159 11.41 -3.60 11.51
C SER A 159 10.17 -4.01 12.30
N SER A 160 10.14 -3.70 13.59
CA SER A 160 8.99 -4.00 14.45
C SER A 160 7.72 -3.30 13.96
N GLN A 161 7.77 -2.00 13.63
CA GLN A 161 6.60 -1.27 13.16
C GLN A 161 6.07 -1.79 11.81
N LEU A 162 6.96 -2.07 10.86
CA LEU A 162 6.56 -2.65 9.57
C LEU A 162 5.93 -4.04 9.74
N CYS A 163 6.52 -4.89 10.58
CA CYS A 163 5.96 -6.20 10.88
C CYS A 163 4.59 -6.11 11.57
N ASN A 164 4.41 -5.14 12.47
CA ASN A 164 3.12 -4.92 13.13
C ASN A 164 2.04 -4.47 12.15
N ILE A 165 2.38 -3.62 11.18
CA ILE A 165 1.46 -3.20 10.11
C ILE A 165 1.10 -4.37 9.21
N ALA A 166 2.10 -5.15 8.78
CA ALA A 166 1.90 -6.26 7.85
C ALA A 166 1.29 -7.51 8.48
N GLY A 167 1.44 -7.68 9.80
CA GLY A 167 1.16 -8.94 10.49
C GLY A 167 -0.29 -9.42 10.35
N ARG A 168 -1.27 -8.51 10.44
CA ARG A 168 -2.69 -8.89 10.28
C ARG A 168 -2.99 -9.41 8.89
N SER A 169 -2.51 -8.73 7.85
CA SER A 169 -2.69 -9.17 6.47
C SER A 169 -1.98 -10.49 6.22
N PHE A 170 -0.76 -10.66 6.72
CA PHE A 170 -0.01 -11.90 6.55
C PHE A 170 -0.71 -13.11 7.18
N VAL A 171 -1.23 -12.97 8.40
CA VAL A 171 -1.98 -14.05 9.06
C VAL A 171 -3.24 -14.43 8.27
N LEU A 172 -3.93 -13.45 7.67
CA LEU A 172 -5.09 -13.71 6.82
C LEU A 172 -4.69 -14.45 5.53
N GLU A 173 -3.64 -14.01 4.84
CA GLU A 173 -3.12 -14.68 3.64
C GLU A 173 -2.69 -16.13 3.95
N LEU A 174 -2.03 -16.35 5.10
CA LEU A 174 -1.68 -17.70 5.56
C LEU A 174 -2.92 -18.56 5.82
N HIS A 175 -3.99 -17.99 6.37
CA HIS A 175 -5.24 -18.72 6.59
C HIS A 175 -5.93 -19.08 5.27
N ILE A 176 -5.90 -18.18 4.28
CA ILE A 176 -6.39 -18.44 2.93
C ILE A 176 -5.58 -19.57 2.30
N ALA A 177 -4.24 -19.48 2.30
CA ALA A 177 -3.36 -20.50 1.74
C ALA A 177 -3.55 -21.87 2.42
N LYS A 178 -3.76 -21.90 3.75
CA LYS A 178 -4.10 -23.12 4.49
C LYS A 178 -5.43 -23.72 4.00
N THR A 179 -6.44 -22.88 3.78
CA THR A 179 -7.77 -23.29 3.31
C THR A 179 -7.70 -23.84 1.87
N MET A 180 -6.85 -23.24 1.04
CA MET A 180 -6.59 -23.66 -0.34
C MET A 180 -5.61 -24.84 -0.45
N GLN A 181 -5.13 -25.37 0.69
CA GLN A 181 -4.15 -26.47 0.75
C GLN A 181 -2.82 -26.18 0.02
N GLU A 182 -2.43 -24.90 -0.03
CA GLU A 182 -1.20 -24.45 -0.70
C GLU A 182 0.05 -24.54 0.20
N LEU A 183 -0.15 -24.65 1.52
CA LEU A 183 0.95 -24.77 2.49
C LEU A 183 1.55 -26.17 2.47
N LYS A 184 2.88 -26.25 2.34
CA LYS A 184 3.65 -27.49 2.35
C LYS A 184 4.19 -27.80 3.74
N GLY A 185 4.32 -29.07 4.10
CA GLY A 185 4.82 -29.50 5.40
C GLY A 185 3.80 -30.34 6.17
N ASP A 186 4.30 -31.32 6.90
CA ASP A 186 3.49 -32.30 7.60
C ASP A 186 3.00 -31.76 8.96
N THR A 187 3.77 -30.86 9.58
CA THR A 187 3.41 -30.19 10.85
C THR A 187 2.98 -28.73 10.64
N PRO A 188 2.21 -28.14 11.57
CA PRO A 188 1.90 -26.72 11.56
C PRO A 188 3.15 -25.84 11.45
N GLU A 189 4.22 -26.17 12.17
CA GLU A 189 5.48 -25.40 12.20
C GLU A 189 6.21 -25.47 10.85
N GLN A 190 6.22 -26.63 10.19
CA GLN A 190 6.79 -26.80 8.85
C GLN A 190 6.02 -25.94 7.84
N ARG A 191 4.69 -25.91 7.94
CA ARG A 191 3.80 -25.09 7.08
C ARG A 191 3.99 -23.58 7.20
N PHE A 192 4.62 -23.09 8.26
CA PHE A 192 4.95 -21.67 8.43
C PHE A 192 6.40 -21.34 8.07
N THR A 193 7.23 -22.35 7.75
CA THR A 193 8.67 -22.19 7.51
C THR A 193 9.07 -22.47 6.06
N ASP A 194 8.39 -23.43 5.43
CA ASP A 194 8.65 -23.93 4.06
C ASP A 194 7.92 -23.14 2.98
#